data_AF-A0A1J0VN06-F1
#
_entry.id   AF-A0A1J0VN06-F1
#
_cell.length_a   1.000
_cell.length_b   1.000
_cell.length_c   1.000
_cell.angle_alpha   90.00
_cell.angle_beta   90.00
_cell.angle_gamma   90.00
#
_symmetry.space_group_name_H-M   'P 1'
#
loop_
_entity.id
_entity.type
_entity.pdbx_description
1 polymer ?
#
loop_
_entity_poly.entity_id
_entity_poly.type
_entity_poly.pdbx_seq_one_letter_code
_entity_poly.pdbx_strand_id
1 'polypeptide(L)' 'MGSSTVLRGKHHGPKWAGYSRTIHYEISGAGRIDYQYRNDTTEGGRGDAHPVVKIVTIDLGSH' A
#
# COMPACT_ATOMS: atom_id res chain seq x y z
N MET A 1 2.51 -13.40 13.24
CA MET A 1 2.78 -13.60 11.80
C MET A 1 1.59 -12.99 11.05
N GLY A 2 1.80 -11.96 10.22
CA GLY A 2 0.73 -11.27 9.48
C GLY A 2 0.46 -11.88 8.11
N SER A 3 -0.71 -11.61 7.54
CA SER A 3 -1.11 -12.11 6.20
C SER A 3 -1.22 -10.95 5.20
N SER A 4 -0.83 -11.18 3.94
CA SER A 4 -0.92 -10.18 2.88
C SER A 4 -1.87 -10.66 1.78
N THR A 5 -2.88 -9.86 1.46
CA THR A 5 -3.83 -10.15 0.39
C THR A 5 -3.94 -8.95 -0.56
N VAL A 6 -3.85 -9.19 -1.86
CA VAL A 6 -4.16 -8.16 -2.87
C VAL A 6 -5.68 -8.06 -2.98
N LEU A 7 -6.25 -6.89 -2.69
CA LEU A 7 -7.69 -6.70 -2.76
C LEU A 7 -8.17 -6.83 -4.21
N ARG A 8 -9.11 -7.73 -4.45
CA ARG A 8 -9.76 -7.90 -5.75
C ARG A 8 -11.06 -7.09 -5.75
N GLY A 9 -11.13 -6.08 -6.62
CA GLY A 9 -12.34 -5.29 -6.82
C GLY A 9 -12.08 -4.01 -7.60
N LYS A 10 -13.11 -3.49 -8.28
CA LYS A 10 -13.04 -2.29 -9.12
C LYS A 10 -12.69 -1.01 -8.32
N HIS A 11 -12.92 -1.02 -7.00
CA HIS A 11 -12.62 0.08 -6.07
C HIS A 11 -11.22 0.06 -5.44
N HIS A 12 -10.42 -0.98 -5.65
CA HIS A 12 -9.06 -1.08 -5.07
C HIS A 12 -7.95 -0.84 -6.09
N GLY A 13 -8.28 -0.05 -7.12
CA GLY A 13 -7.31 0.42 -8.10
C GLY A 13 -6.20 1.27 -7.45
N PRO A 14 -5.08 1.45 -8.15
CA PRO A 14 -4.03 2.35 -7.71
C PRO A 14 -4.58 3.76 -7.47
N LYS A 15 -4.24 4.37 -6.33
CA LYS A 15 -4.64 5.74 -6.01
C LYS A 15 -3.84 6.76 -6.82
N TRP A 16 -2.64 6.37 -7.26
CA TRP A 16 -1.74 7.19 -8.06
C TRP A 16 -1.27 6.43 -9.29
N ALA A 17 -1.04 7.14 -10.39
CA ALA A 17 -0.57 6.52 -11.64
C ALA A 17 0.77 5.78 -11.44
N GLY A 18 0.85 4.56 -11.99
CA GLY A 18 2.04 3.71 -11.92
C GLY A 18 2.22 2.95 -10.60
N TYR A 19 1.34 3.14 -9.61
CA TYR A 19 1.37 2.35 -8.38
C TYR A 19 0.65 1.01 -8.56
N SER A 20 0.97 0.06 -7.68
CA SER A 20 0.26 -1.21 -7.57
C SER A 20 -1.21 -1.01 -7.17
N ARG A 21 -2.01 -2.06 -7.35
CA ARG A 21 -3.28 -2.19 -6.60
C ARG A 21 -3.03 -2.10 -5.10
N THR A 22 -4.04 -1.70 -4.35
CA THR A 22 -3.96 -1.68 -2.88
C THR A 22 -3.75 -3.08 -2.35
N ILE A 23 -2.67 -3.25 -1.59
CA ILE A 23 -2.34 -4.45 -0.86
C ILE A 23 -2.86 -4.27 0.56
N HIS A 24 -3.58 -5.29 1.03
CA HIS A 24 -4.11 -5.37 2.37
C HIS A 24 -3.21 -6.25 3.20
N TYR A 25 -2.64 -5.68 4.26
CA TYR A 25 -1.79 -6.39 5.20
C TYR A 25 -2.44 -6.43 6.57
N GLU A 26 -2.73 -7.64 7.03
CA GLU A 26 -3.33 -7.89 8.32
C GLU A 26 -2.22 -8.19 9.35
N ILE A 27 -2.16 -7.38 10.39
CA ILE A 27 -1.29 -7.58 11.53
C ILE A 27 -2.11 -8.33 12.58
N SER A 28 -1.89 -9.64 12.65
CA SER A 28 -2.56 -10.54 13.60
C SER A 28 -2.61 -9.94 15.01
N GLY A 29 -3.81 -9.61 15.48
CA GLY A 29 -4.08 -9.09 16.82
C GLY A 29 -3.70 -7.64 17.09
N ALA A 30 -3.30 -6.87 16.06
CA ALA A 30 -2.86 -5.48 16.24
C ALA A 30 -3.45 -4.49 15.23
N GLY A 31 -4.02 -4.96 14.12
CA GLY A 31 -4.72 -4.11 13.17
C GLY A 31 -4.39 -4.44 11.71
N ARG A 32 -4.52 -3.42 10.86
CA ARG A 32 -4.43 -3.54 9.40
C ARG A 32 -3.71 -2.35 8.80
N ILE A 33 -2.96 -2.62 7.73
CA ILE A 33 -2.34 -1.61 6.88
C ILE A 33 -2.75 -1.87 5.43
N ASP A 34 -3.32 -0.85 4.80
CA ASP A 34 -3.52 -0.82 3.35
C ASP A 34 -2.39 0.02 2.72
N TYR A 35 -1.66 -0.54 1.75
CA TYR A 35 -0.55 0.17 1.10
C TYR A 35 -0.48 -0.09 -0.41
N GLN A 36 0.26 0.75 -1.12
CA GLN A 36 0.59 0.60 -2.54
C GLN A 36 2.09 0.75 -2.75
N TYR A 37 2.66 0.02 -3.70
CA TYR A 37 4.08 0.11 -4.03
C TYR A 37 4.30 0.54 -5.47
N ARG A 38 5.46 1.15 -5.71
CA ARG A 38 5.97 1.47 -7.05
C ARG A 38 7.50 1.43 -7.03
N ASN A 39 8.11 0.81 -8.03
CA ASN A 39 9.56 0.54 -8.03
C ASN A 39 10.41 1.71 -8.55
N ASP A 40 9.80 2.64 -9.27
CA ASP A 40 10.45 3.71 -10.04
C ASP A 40 9.87 5.09 -9.67
N THR A 41 9.60 5.32 -8.39
CA THR A 41 9.00 6.59 -7.96
C THR A 41 10.07 7.68 -7.91
N THR A 42 9.75 8.84 -8.47
CA THR A 42 10.48 10.08 -8.23
C THR A 42 9.56 11.06 -7.51
N GLU A 43 9.79 11.27 -6.21
CA GLU A 43 9.04 12.28 -5.44
C GLU A 43 9.70 13.65 -5.66
N GLY A 44 8.99 14.57 -6.31
CA GLY A 44 9.48 15.93 -6.60
C GLY A 44 10.38 16.03 -7.84
N GLY A 45 10.86 17.24 -8.14
CA GLY A 45 11.56 17.53 -9.40
C GLY A 45 13.05 17.16 -9.45
N ARG A 46 13.64 16.60 -8.37
CA ARG A 46 15.10 16.37 -8.26
C ARG A 46 15.50 15.04 -7.60
N GLY A 47 14.64 14.03 -7.61
CA GLY A 47 14.95 12.70 -7.06
C GLY A 47 15.49 11.70 -8.08
N ASP A 48 16.29 10.73 -7.63
CA ASP A 48 16.53 9.48 -8.38
C ASP A 48 15.30 8.57 -8.31
N ALA A 49 15.09 7.72 -9.32
CA ALA A 49 13.98 6.78 -9.33
C ALA A 49 14.25 5.63 -8.35
N HIS A 50 13.40 5.47 -7.34
CA HIS A 50 13.60 4.47 -6.28
C HIS A 50 12.29 3.77 -5.89
N PRO A 51 12.37 2.57 -5.30
CA PRO A 51 11.21 1.86 -4.81
C PRO A 51 10.61 2.57 -3.60
N VAL A 52 9.30 2.83 -3.67
CA VAL A 52 8.53 3.52 -2.63
C VAL A 52 7.29 2.71 -2.29
N VAL A 53 7.00 2.64 -0.99
CA VAL A 53 5.73 2.16 -0.44
C VAL A 53 4.96 3.36 0.12
N LYS A 54 3.73 3.54 -0.34
CA LYS A 54 2.80 4.55 0.20
C LYS A 54 1.75 3.86 1.04
N ILE A 55 1.70 4.23 2.32
CA ILE A 55 0.64 3.79 3.22
C ILE A 55 -0.62 4.59 2.87
N VAL A 56 -1.71 3.89 2.61
CA VAL A 56 -3.00 4.48 2.26
C VAL A 56 -3.86 4.66 3.51
N THR A 57 -3.91 3.63 4.35
CA THR A 57 -4.70 3.61 5.59
C THR A 57 -4.00 2.75 6.62
N ILE A 58 -4.05 3.17 7.88
CA ILE A 58 -3.71 2.35 9.04
C ILE A 58 -4.96 2.25 9.91
N ASP A 59 -5.32 1.03 10.25
CA ASP A 59 -6.47 0.72 11.09
C ASP A 59 -5.95 -0.06 12.29
N LEU A 60 -6.05 0.52 13.48
CA LEU A 60 -5.59 -0.10 14.74
C LEU A 60 -6.76 -0.72 15.52
N GLY A 61 -7.92 -0.87 14.88
CA GLY A 61 -9.06 -1.55 15.48
C GLY A 61 -8.68 -2.99 15.80
N SER A 62 -8.58 -3.31 17.08
CA SER A 62 -8.58 -4.70 17.55
C SER A 62 -10.00 -5.24 17.37
N HIS A 63 -10.15 -6.34 16.62
CA HIS A 63 -11.32 -7.20 16.78
C HIS A 63 -11.19 -8.00 18.07
#